data_AF-Q2LUU3-F1
#
_entry.id   AF-Q2LUU3-F1
#
_cell.length_a   1.000
_cell.length_b   1.000
_cell.length_c   1.000
_cell.angle_alpha   90.00
_cell.angle_beta   90.00
_cell.angle_gamma   90.00
#
_symmetry.space_group_name_H-M   'P 1'
#
loop_
_entity.id
_entity.type
_entity.pdbx_description
1 polymer ?
#
loop_
_entity_poly.entity_id
_entity_poly.type
_entity_poly.pdbx_seq_one_letter_code
_entity_poly.pdbx_strand_id
1 'polypeptide(L)'
;MVLKEKTPENVLQEELLREKAEVLSRAGESVSTILRQMHNLKEDIEALLLCLHGNMSGEAMNAEGDMADELTKRIVVEQVNGKIARYNDLREDAKLRYHYLIITREALGMRRHHWVEEFYKIPERKGYLHEL
;
A
#
# COMPACT_ATOMS: atom_id res chain seq x y z
N MET A 1 37.54 -34.26 1.98
CA MET A 1 36.40 -33.67 1.25
C MET A 1 36.88 -33.32 -0.14
N VAL A 2 36.46 -34.07 -1.16
CA VAL A 2 36.76 -33.72 -2.55
C VAL A 2 35.83 -32.56 -2.91
N LEU A 3 36.41 -31.38 -3.12
CA LEU A 3 35.69 -30.27 -3.74
C LEU A 3 35.34 -30.73 -5.16
N LYS A 4 34.09 -31.15 -5.36
CA LYS A 4 33.60 -31.54 -6.67
C LYS A 4 33.59 -30.26 -7.51
N GLU A 5 34.53 -30.14 -8.45
CA GLU A 5 34.59 -29.00 -9.37
C GLU A 5 33.23 -28.87 -10.05
N LYS A 6 32.64 -27.67 -9.99
CA LYS A 6 31.36 -27.40 -10.65
C LYS A 6 31.59 -27.46 -12.15
N THR A 7 30.83 -28.30 -12.85
CA THR A 7 30.84 -28.29 -14.32
C THR A 7 30.35 -26.94 -14.82
N PRO A 8 30.76 -26.50 -16.03
CA PRO A 8 30.27 -25.25 -16.62
C PRO A 8 28.74 -25.18 -16.68
N GLU A 9 28.05 -26.29 -16.92
CA GLU A 9 26.58 -26.31 -16.92
C GLU A 9 25.99 -26.02 -15.54
N ASN A 10 26.60 -26.55 -14.48
CA ASN A 10 26.13 -26.29 -13.11
C ASN A 10 26.33 -24.82 -12.72
N VAL A 11 27.44 -24.20 -13.13
CA VAL A 11 27.70 -22.77 -12.89
C VAL A 11 26.64 -21.92 -13.60
N LEU A 12 26.39 -22.19 -14.89
CA LEU A 12 25.40 -21.45 -15.66
C LEU A 12 23.98 -21.61 -15.09
N GLN A 13 23.61 -22.82 -14.64
CA GLN A 13 22.31 -23.07 -14.04
C GLN A 13 22.15 -22.30 -12.72
N GLU A 14 23.20 -22.24 -11.89
CA GLU A 14 23.19 -21.46 -10.65
C GLU A 14 23.06 -19.95 -10.93
N GLU A 15 23.79 -19.42 -11.91
CA GLU A 15 23.69 -18.01 -12.31
C GLU A 15 22.27 -17.66 -12.76
N LEU A 16 21.69 -18.49 -13.64
CA LEU A 16 20.31 -18.29 -14.09
C LEU A 16 19.31 -18.32 -12.93
N LEU A 17 19.46 -19.25 -11.98
CA LEU A 17 18.60 -19.32 -10.81
C LEU A 17 18.72 -18.08 -9.92
N ARG A 18 19.95 -17.57 -9.75
CA ARG A 18 20.22 -16.35 -9.00
C ARG A 18 19.59 -15.13 -9.64
N GLU A 19 19.76 -14.95 -10.95
CA GLU A 19 19.15 -13.84 -11.70
C GLU A 19 17.62 -13.86 -11.59
N LYS A 20 17.00 -15.04 -11.75
CA LYS A 20 15.54 -15.20 -11.57
C LYS A 20 15.10 -14.83 -10.16
N ALA A 21 15.83 -15.27 -9.14
CA ALA A 21 15.52 -14.94 -7.75
C ALA A 21 15.62 -13.43 -7.50
N GLU A 22 16.65 -12.77 -8.04
CA GLU A 22 16.82 -11.32 -7.90
C GLU A 22 15.72 -10.51 -8.58
N VAL A 23 15.30 -10.91 -9.78
CA VAL A 23 14.20 -10.27 -10.51
C VAL A 23 12.88 -10.40 -9.74
N LEU A 24 12.57 -11.60 -9.24
CA LEU A 24 11.38 -11.83 -8.43
C LEU A 24 11.42 -11.07 -7.11
N SER A 25 12.59 -11.01 -6.47
CA SER A 25 12.79 -10.25 -5.23
C SER A 25 12.46 -8.77 -5.45
N ARG A 26 13.03 -8.15 -6.50
CA ARG A 26 12.78 -6.75 -6.85
C ARG A 26 11.31 -6.47 -7.16
N ALA A 27 10.66 -7.35 -7.93
CA ALA A 27 9.24 -7.23 -8.23
C ALA A 27 8.39 -7.33 -6.96
N GLY A 28 8.65 -8.31 -6.10
CA GLY A 28 7.96 -8.48 -4.83
C GLY A 28 8.17 -7.31 -3.87
N GLU A 29 9.39 -6.79 -3.77
CA GLU A 29 9.73 -5.65 -2.92
C GLU A 29 9.04 -4.37 -3.37
N SER A 30 8.88 -4.17 -4.69
CA SER A 30 8.12 -3.05 -5.25
C SER A 30 6.67 -3.06 -4.76
N VAL A 31 6.02 -4.23 -4.74
CA VAL A 31 4.64 -4.39 -4.22
C VAL A 31 4.59 -4.26 -2.70
N SER A 32 5.54 -4.85 -1.97
CA SER A 32 5.62 -4.69 -0.50
C SER A 32 5.76 -3.23 -0.08
N THR A 33 6.55 -2.46 -0.83
CA THR A 33 6.83 -1.06 -0.51
C THR A 33 5.61 -0.18 -0.69
N ILE A 34 4.88 -0.33 -1.80
CA ILE A 34 3.66 0.47 -2.05
C ILE A 34 2.55 0.10 -1.05
N LEU A 35 2.39 -1.19 -0.71
CA LEU A 35 1.41 -1.63 0.30
C LEU A 35 1.73 -1.06 1.69
N ARG A 36 3.01 -0.98 2.06
CA ARG A 36 3.44 -0.33 3.30
C ARG A 36 3.16 1.18 3.30
N GLN A 37 3.36 1.87 2.18
CA GLN A 37 2.99 3.28 2.05
C GLN A 37 1.48 3.49 2.21
N MET A 38 0.67 2.61 1.61
CA MET A 38 -0.79 2.62 1.80
C MET A 38 -1.18 2.38 3.26
N HIS A 39 -0.52 1.44 3.95
CA HIS A 39 -0.76 1.17 5.36
C HIS A 39 -0.52 2.40 6.23
N ASN A 40 0.65 3.03 6.08
CA ASN A 40 1.00 4.22 6.86
C ASN A 40 0.01 5.38 6.58
N LEU A 41 -0.38 5.57 5.31
CA LEU A 41 -1.36 6.61 4.97
C LEU A 41 -2.76 6.29 5.51
N LYS A 42 -3.13 5.02 5.62
CA LYS A 42 -4.36 4.61 6.28
C LYS A 42 -4.32 4.96 7.77
N GLU A 43 -3.23 4.65 8.47
CA GLU A 43 -3.05 5.00 9.89
C GLU A 43 -3.11 6.52 10.10
N ASP A 44 -2.49 7.29 9.23
CA ASP A 44 -2.57 8.75 9.24
C ASP A 44 -4.02 9.28 9.11
N ILE A 45 -4.80 8.69 8.20
CA ILE A 45 -6.22 9.05 7.99
C ILE A 45 -7.02 8.72 9.26
N GLU A 46 -6.79 7.54 9.84
CA GLU A 46 -7.48 7.09 11.05
C GLU A 46 -7.13 7.95 12.27
N ALA A 47 -5.87 8.36 12.42
CA ALA A 47 -5.44 9.29 13.46
C ALA A 47 -6.14 10.66 13.34
N LEU A 48 -6.22 11.21 12.12
CA LEU A 48 -6.93 12.48 11.87
C LEU A 48 -8.44 12.37 12.17
N LEU A 49 -9.05 11.25 11.79
CA LEU A 49 -10.45 10.98 12.11
C LEU A 49 -10.67 10.89 13.62
N LEU A 50 -9.77 10.28 14.38
CA LEU A 50 -9.88 10.21 15.84
C LEU A 50 -9.78 11.61 16.50
N CYS A 51 -8.85 12.46 16.02
CA CYS A 51 -8.74 13.84 16.50
C CYS A 51 -10.03 14.64 16.25
N LEU A 52 -10.67 14.46 15.09
CA LEU A 52 -11.96 15.08 14.79
C LEU A 52 -13.05 14.66 15.79
N HIS A 53 -13.22 13.36 16.02
CA HIS A 53 -14.27 12.85 16.92
C HIS A 53 -14.01 13.22 18.39
N GLY A 54 -12.74 13.30 18.82
CA GLY A 54 -12.35 13.70 20.17
C GLY A 54 -12.70 15.15 20.51
N ASN A 55 -12.59 16.07 19.55
CA ASN A 55 -12.95 17.48 19.74
C ASN A 55 -14.47 17.69 19.85
N MET A 56 -15.29 16.83 19.21
CA MET A 56 -16.75 16.91 19.25
C MET A 56 -17.37 16.46 20.59
N SER A 57 -16.61 15.77 21.45
CA SER A 57 -17.11 15.29 22.75
C SER A 57 -16.92 16.29 23.90
N GLY A 58 -16.22 17.42 23.67
CA GLY A 58 -15.79 18.35 24.72
C GLY A 58 -16.61 19.64 24.86
N GLU A 59 -17.47 19.99 23.89
CA GLU A 59 -18.11 21.31 23.87
C GLU A 59 -19.57 21.25 24.31
N ALA A 60 -19.75 21.17 25.63
CA ALA A 60 -20.95 21.72 26.25
C ALA A 60 -20.74 23.24 26.42
N MET A 61 -21.63 24.02 25.80
CA MET A 61 -21.88 25.46 25.98
C MET A 61 -20.91 26.43 25.28
N ASN A 62 -21.35 27.04 24.17
CA ASN A 62 -21.53 28.50 23.99
C ASN A 62 -21.96 28.82 22.53
N ALA A 63 -23.12 29.45 22.37
CA ALA A 63 -23.84 29.62 21.10
C ALA A 63 -23.37 30.81 20.22
N GLU A 64 -22.12 31.26 20.34
CA GLU A 64 -21.60 32.45 19.61
C GLU A 64 -20.41 32.14 18.69
N GLY A 65 -20.02 30.86 18.54
CA GLY A 65 -18.84 30.41 17.75
C GLY A 65 -19.13 29.66 16.43
N ASP A 66 -20.37 29.63 15.95
CA ASP A 66 -20.86 28.68 14.94
C ASP A 66 -20.10 28.71 13.59
N MET A 67 -19.74 29.90 13.09
CA MET A 67 -19.11 30.02 11.76
C MET A 67 -17.63 29.61 11.75
N ALA A 68 -16.93 29.78 12.87
CA ALA A 68 -15.50 29.45 12.97
C ALA A 68 -15.29 27.94 13.16
N ASP A 69 -16.18 27.29 13.91
CA ASP A 69 -16.21 25.84 14.09
C ASP A 69 -16.57 25.13 12.77
N GLU A 70 -17.58 25.63 12.06
CA GLU A 70 -17.99 25.09 10.75
C GLU A 70 -16.89 25.22 9.68
N LEU A 71 -16.20 26.36 9.62
CA LEU A 71 -15.05 26.53 8.72
C LEU A 71 -13.91 25.58 9.06
N THR A 72 -13.66 25.36 10.35
CA THR A 72 -12.61 24.45 10.83
C THR A 72 -12.94 23.00 10.44
N LYS A 73 -14.19 22.56 10.62
CA LYS A 73 -14.67 21.24 10.19
C LYS A 73 -14.46 21.02 8.69
N ARG A 74 -14.86 21.99 7.86
CA ARG A 74 -14.69 21.91 6.39
C ARG A 74 -13.23 21.77 5.99
N ILE A 75 -12.34 22.55 6.59
CA ILE A 75 -10.89 22.48 6.32
C ILE A 75 -10.36 21.08 6.66
N VAL A 76 -10.76 20.50 7.79
CA VAL A 76 -10.28 19.17 8.17
C VAL A 76 -10.88 18.06 7.29
N VAL A 77 -12.16 18.15 6.93
CA VAL A 77 -12.80 17.24 5.96
C VAL A 77 -12.06 17.28 4.62
N GLU A 78 -11.71 18.47 4.12
CA GLU A 78 -10.92 18.64 2.91
C GLU A 78 -9.53 18.01 3.03
N GLN A 79 -8.85 18.19 4.17
CA GLN A 79 -7.54 17.56 4.43
C GLN A 79 -7.63 16.03 4.43
N VAL A 80 -8.64 15.46 5.08
CA VAL A 80 -8.86 14.01 5.11
C VAL A 80 -9.20 13.50 3.72
N ASN A 81 -10.07 14.19 2.97
CA ASN A 81 -10.40 13.85 1.59
C ASN A 81 -9.18 13.92 0.67
N GLY A 82 -8.28 14.89 0.87
CA GLY A 82 -7.00 14.96 0.18
C GLY A 82 -6.10 13.75 0.46
N LYS A 83 -6.03 13.26 1.70
CA LYS A 83 -5.31 12.02 2.03
C LYS A 83 -6.00 10.78 1.46
N ILE A 84 -7.33 10.72 1.45
CA ILE A 84 -8.11 9.64 0.82
C ILE A 84 -7.84 9.58 -0.69
N ALA A 85 -7.75 10.74 -1.36
CA ALA A 85 -7.40 10.79 -2.77
C ALA A 85 -6.01 10.17 -3.00
N ARG A 86 -4.98 10.61 -2.25
CA ARG A 86 -3.63 10.04 -2.33
C ARG A 86 -3.60 8.54 -2.04
N TYR A 87 -4.39 8.07 -1.07
CA TYR A 87 -4.50 6.65 -0.76
C TYR A 87 -5.05 5.86 -1.95
N ASN A 88 -6.08 6.41 -2.61
CA ASN A 88 -6.66 5.79 -3.79
C ASN A 88 -5.70 5.82 -4.99
N ASP A 89 -4.87 6.85 -5.14
CA ASP A 89 -3.83 6.89 -6.17
C ASP A 89 -2.75 5.82 -5.92
N LEU A 90 -2.25 5.69 -4.67
CA LEU A 90 -1.31 4.63 -4.28
C LEU A 90 -1.91 3.23 -4.50
N ARG A 91 -3.22 3.07 -4.33
CA ARG A 91 -3.92 1.82 -4.61
C ARG A 91 -3.84 1.45 -6.09
N GLU A 92 -4.01 2.41 -7.00
CA GLU A 92 -3.90 2.13 -8.43
C GLU A 92 -2.44 1.81 -8.83
N ASP A 93 -1.45 2.48 -8.22
CA ASP A 93 -0.04 2.10 -8.39
C ASP A 93 0.26 0.68 -7.84
N ALA A 94 -0.35 0.32 -6.70
CA ALA A 94 -0.21 -1.01 -6.13
C ALA A 94 -0.75 -2.11 -7.06
N LYS A 95 -1.90 -1.86 -7.73
CA LYS A 95 -2.44 -2.78 -8.73
C LYS A 95 -1.49 -2.95 -9.92
N LEU A 96 -0.91 -1.86 -10.40
CA LEU A 96 0.02 -1.90 -11.52
C LEU A 96 1.28 -2.72 -11.18
N ARG A 97 1.87 -2.48 -10.00
CA ARG A 97 3.04 -3.23 -9.53
C ARG A 97 2.72 -4.69 -9.27
N TYR A 98 1.56 -4.99 -8.70
CA TYR A 98 1.08 -6.36 -8.51
C TYR A 98 0.94 -7.07 -9.86
N HIS A 99 0.35 -6.40 -10.86
CA HIS A 99 0.21 -6.95 -12.20
C HIS A 99 1.57 -7.28 -12.83
N TYR A 100 2.58 -6.40 -12.68
CA TYR A 100 3.94 -6.69 -13.14
C TYR A 100 4.61 -7.84 -12.39
N LEU A 101 4.35 -8.02 -11.10
CA LEU A 101 4.83 -9.19 -10.35
C LEU A 101 4.26 -10.49 -10.94
N ILE A 102 2.96 -10.52 -11.26
CA ILE A 102 2.31 -11.68 -11.88
C ILE A 102 2.90 -11.98 -13.27
N ILE A 103 3.02 -10.97 -14.13
CA ILE A 103 3.63 -11.13 -15.47
C ILE A 103 5.06 -11.66 -15.34
N THR A 104 5.86 -11.11 -14.42
CA THR A 104 7.24 -11.54 -14.19
C THR A 104 7.31 -13.00 -13.76
N ARG A 105 6.42 -13.44 -12.86
CA ARG A 105 6.31 -14.84 -12.44
C ARG A 105 5.96 -15.76 -13.61
N GLU A 106 4.99 -15.36 -14.42
CA GLU A 106 4.51 -16.15 -15.56
C GLU A 106 5.57 -16.28 -16.66
N ALA A 107 6.30 -15.20 -16.95
CA ALA A 107 7.43 -15.20 -17.88
C ALA A 107 8.54 -16.15 -17.43
N LEU A 108 8.69 -16.36 -16.11
CA LEU A 108 9.62 -17.32 -15.52
C LEU A 108 9.04 -18.74 -15.36
N GLY A 109 7.81 -18.97 -15.83
CA GLY A 109 7.13 -20.28 -15.83
C GLY A 109 6.33 -20.59 -14.57
N MET A 110 6.17 -19.65 -13.64
CA MET A 110 5.41 -19.83 -12.39
C MET A 110 3.93 -19.49 -12.60
N ARG A 111 3.07 -20.52 -12.65
CA ARG A 111 1.64 -20.36 -12.98
C ARG A 111 0.68 -20.42 -11.79
N ARG A 112 1.18 -20.77 -10.60
CA ARG A 112 0.36 -20.84 -9.37
C ARG A 112 0.55 -19.56 -8.58
N HIS A 113 -0.53 -18.82 -8.36
CA HIS A 113 -0.49 -17.48 -7.75
C HIS A 113 -1.25 -17.36 -6.43
N HIS A 114 -1.83 -18.44 -5.90
CA HIS A 114 -2.70 -18.37 -4.72
C HIS A 114 -2.03 -17.69 -3.50
N TRP A 115 -0.79 -18.04 -3.17
CA TRP A 115 -0.05 -17.40 -2.07
C TRP A 115 0.32 -15.94 -2.38
N VAL A 116 0.41 -15.56 -3.66
CA VAL A 116 0.72 -14.18 -4.06
C VAL A 116 -0.48 -13.28 -3.82
N GLU A 117 -1.67 -13.75 -4.17
CA GLU A 117 -2.94 -13.07 -3.90
C GLU A 117 -3.14 -12.84 -2.39
N GLU A 118 -2.80 -13.84 -1.57
CA GLU A 118 -2.90 -13.73 -0.12
C GLU A 118 -1.84 -12.79 0.47
N PHE A 119 -0.58 -12.93 0.08
CA PHE A 119 0.53 -12.15 0.65
C PHE A 119 0.51 -10.68 0.22
N TYR A 120 0.11 -10.39 -1.02
CA TYR A 120 0.09 -9.04 -1.58
C TYR A 120 -1.32 -8.49 -1.75
N LYS A 121 -2.24 -8.87 -0.86
CA LYS A 121 -3.62 -8.42 -0.92
C LYS A 121 -3.70 -6.89 -0.89
N ILE A 122 -4.20 -6.31 -1.99
CA ILE A 122 -4.40 -4.87 -2.11
C ILE A 122 -5.69 -4.50 -1.35
N PRO A 123 -5.64 -3.54 -0.40
CA PRO A 123 -6.83 -3.10 0.32
C PRO A 123 -7.90 -2.48 -0.59
N GLU A 124 -9.12 -2.40 -0.07
CA GLU A 124 -10.23 -1.74 -0.77
C GLU A 124 -10.05 -0.23 -0.90
N ARG A 125 -10.74 0.34 -1.89
CA ARG A 125 -10.78 1.79 -2.11
C ARG A 125 -11.46 2.48 -0.92
N LYS A 126 -10.93 3.61 -0.47
CA LYS A 126 -11.58 4.42 0.58
C LYS A 126 -12.57 5.41 -0.05
N GLY A 127 -13.77 5.49 0.55
CA GLY A 127 -14.78 6.51 0.22
C GLY A 127 -14.42 7.86 0.81
N TYR A 128 -14.82 8.94 0.13
CA TYR A 128 -14.66 10.30 0.65
C TYR A 128 -15.65 10.57 1.78
N LEU A 129 -15.25 11.46 2.69
CA LEU A 129 -16.16 12.02 3.68
C LEU A 129 -17.09 13.02 2.97
N HIS A 130 -18.39 12.88 3.20
CA HIS A 130 -19.38 13.88 2.85
C HIS A 130 -19.60 14.79 4.07
N GLU A 131 -19.94 16.07 3.83
CA GLU A 131 -20.31 17.01 4.90
C GLU A 131 -21.39 16.36 5.80
N LEU A 132 -21.15 16.37 7.11
CA LEU A 132 -22.07 15.87 8.14
C LEU A 132 -23.12 16.94 8.45
#